data_AF-A0A2D9H8X0-F1
#
_entry.id   AF-A0A2D9H8X0-F1
#
_cell.length_a   1.000
_cell.length_b   1.000
_cell.length_c   1.000
_cell.angle_alpha   90.00
_cell.angle_beta   90.00
_cell.angle_gamma   90.00
#
_symmetry.space_group_name_H-M   'P 1'
#
loop_
_entity.id
_entity.type
_entity.pdbx_description
1 polymer ?
#
loop_
_entity_poly.entity_id
_entity_poly.type
_entity_poly.pdbx_seq_one_letter_code
_entity_poly.pdbx_strand_id
1 'polypeptide(L)'
;MRIPLFPLPNVVLFPGNVLPLHVFEPRYRQLTEDCLAGNRLLGIPLLQPGHEADYQGRPPIFPVMGMGQILMDERLEDGRFQLLVYGTKRVQMEHEFAPEKPYREAQVIEHPDAEEEVPEELGLLLFDYLESLSGDSPELKEGIAQLTKGLNSPVELADLISGQLIPDVLVRQDLLEERSPTARIERVMAYLASLNSFGEAANDYLH
;
A
#
# COMPACT_ATOMS: atom_id res chain seq x y z
N MET A 1 -11.79 16.20 -1.89
CA MET A 1 -12.97 15.31 -1.78
C MET A 1 -13.09 14.82 -0.34
N ARG A 2 -14.31 14.64 0.19
CA ARG A 2 -14.53 14.01 1.51
C ARG A 2 -14.55 12.49 1.36
N ILE A 3 -13.73 11.77 2.13
CA ILE A 3 -13.71 10.29 2.12
C ILE A 3 -13.72 9.71 3.54
N PRO A 4 -14.34 8.53 3.73
CA PRO A 4 -14.13 7.71 4.92
C PRO A 4 -12.70 7.21 5.02
N LEU A 5 -12.17 7.12 6.23
CA LEU A 5 -10.84 6.59 6.51
C LEU A 5 -10.92 5.26 7.26
N PHE A 6 -10.10 4.31 6.82
CA PHE A 6 -9.87 3.03 7.47
C PHE A 6 -8.39 2.95 7.91
N PRO A 7 -8.03 3.58 9.04
CA PRO A 7 -6.65 3.56 9.51
C PRO A 7 -6.18 2.15 9.91
N LEU A 8 -4.98 1.77 9.49
CA LEU A 8 -4.38 0.47 9.78
C LEU A 8 -2.95 0.64 10.30
N PRO A 9 -2.49 -0.19 11.26
CA PRO A 9 -1.16 -0.04 11.85
C PRO A 9 0.00 -0.55 11.00
N ASN A 10 -0.24 -1.53 10.11
CA ASN A 10 0.81 -2.27 9.41
C ASN A 10 0.56 -2.37 7.90
N VAL A 11 -0.31 -1.51 7.36
CA VAL A 11 -0.77 -1.58 5.98
C VAL A 11 -0.60 -0.23 5.30
N VAL A 12 0.03 -0.27 4.13
CA VAL A 12 0.16 0.84 3.20
C VAL A 12 -0.42 0.37 1.86
N LEU A 13 -1.47 1.02 1.38
CA LEU A 13 -2.11 0.67 0.11
C LEU A 13 -1.50 1.50 -1.02
N PHE A 14 -0.79 0.85 -1.94
CA PHE A 14 -0.29 1.50 -3.16
C PHE A 14 -1.31 1.40 -4.30
N PRO A 15 -1.25 2.31 -5.29
CA PRO A 15 -1.96 2.13 -6.56
C PRO A 15 -1.64 0.78 -7.23
N GLY A 16 -2.62 0.16 -7.86
CA GLY A 16 -2.46 -1.14 -8.51
C GLY A 16 -2.55 -2.35 -7.56
N ASN A 17 -2.27 -2.16 -6.27
CA ASN A 17 -2.30 -3.26 -5.31
C ASN A 17 -3.71 -3.61 -4.82
N VAL A 18 -3.92 -4.89 -4.54
CA VAL A 18 -5.17 -5.42 -3.99
C VAL A 18 -4.96 -5.79 -2.53
N LEU A 19 -5.87 -5.34 -1.67
CA LEU A 19 -5.86 -5.55 -0.24
C LEU A 19 -7.14 -6.30 0.19
N PRO A 20 -7.03 -7.58 0.60
CA PRO A 20 -8.12 -8.26 1.26
C PRO A 20 -8.29 -7.72 2.68
N LEU A 21 -9.52 -7.42 3.09
CA LEU A 21 -9.84 -6.93 4.43
C LEU A 21 -10.93 -7.78 5.08
N HIS A 22 -10.66 -8.19 6.32
CA HIS A 22 -11.68 -8.76 7.21
C HIS A 22 -12.17 -7.68 8.18
N VAL A 23 -13.37 -7.17 7.95
CA VAL A 23 -13.94 -6.05 8.70
C VAL A 23 -14.85 -6.55 9.81
N PHE A 24 -14.39 -6.41 11.05
CA PHE A 24 -15.13 -6.87 12.23
C PHE A 24 -15.49 -5.75 13.22
N GLU A 25 -14.70 -4.69 13.31
CA GLU A 25 -14.97 -3.59 14.25
C GLU A 25 -16.28 -2.87 13.89
N PRO A 26 -17.16 -2.57 14.88
CA PRO A 26 -18.44 -1.88 14.62
C PRO A 26 -18.31 -0.59 13.81
N ARG A 27 -17.31 0.25 14.10
CA ARG A 27 -17.06 1.50 13.35
C ARG A 27 -16.78 1.27 11.88
N TYR A 28 -16.03 0.22 11.55
CA TYR A 28 -15.67 -0.08 10.18
C TYR A 28 -16.76 -0.87 9.44
N ARG A 29 -17.62 -1.60 10.15
CA ARG A 29 -18.86 -2.14 9.56
C ARG A 29 -19.76 -1.01 9.06
N GLN A 30 -19.95 0.05 9.87
CA GLN A 30 -20.70 1.23 9.44
C GLN A 30 -20.00 1.95 8.27
N LEU A 31 -18.67 2.09 8.32
CA LEU A 31 -17.89 2.64 7.20
C LEU A 31 -18.16 1.88 5.91
N THR A 32 -18.09 0.55 5.97
CA THR A 32 -18.32 -0.31 4.80
C THR A 32 -19.73 -0.12 4.25
N GLU A 33 -20.76 -0.14 5.10
CA GLU A 33 -22.15 0.09 4.67
C GLU A 33 -22.31 1.46 3.96
N ASP A 34 -21.72 2.51 4.52
CA ASP A 34 -21.76 3.86 3.95
C ASP A 34 -20.98 3.96 2.63
N CYS A 35 -19.83 3.29 2.51
CA CYS A 35 -19.06 3.20 1.27
C CYS A 35 -19.87 2.47 0.18
N LEU A 36 -20.49 1.33 0.51
CA LEU A 36 -21.28 0.51 -0.41
C LEU A 36 -22.53 1.22 -0.92
N ALA A 37 -23.15 2.07 -0.09
CA ALA A 37 -24.28 2.92 -0.46
C ALA A 37 -23.86 4.14 -1.30
N GLY A 38 -22.57 4.51 -1.28
CA GLY A 38 -22.01 5.66 -1.98
C GLY A 38 -21.19 5.29 -3.20
N ASN A 39 -19.97 5.84 -3.26
CA ASN A 39 -19.02 5.66 -4.37
C ASN A 39 -18.06 4.48 -4.17
N ARG A 40 -18.21 3.70 -3.09
CA ARG A 40 -17.35 2.56 -2.74
C ARG A 40 -15.87 2.93 -2.55
N LEU A 41 -15.56 4.21 -2.25
CA LEU A 41 -14.21 4.71 -1.99
C LEU A 41 -13.94 4.83 -0.48
N LEU A 42 -12.69 4.57 -0.09
CA LEU A 42 -12.16 4.80 1.25
C LEU A 42 -10.67 5.16 1.18
N GLY A 43 -10.17 5.89 2.18
CA GLY A 43 -8.74 6.12 2.37
C GLY A 43 -8.17 5.12 3.37
N ILE A 44 -6.96 4.62 3.13
CA ILE A 44 -6.27 3.69 4.05
C ILE A 44 -4.97 4.34 4.54
N PRO A 45 -5.04 5.21 5.55
CA PRO A 45 -3.85 5.81 6.13
C PRO A 45 -3.15 4.87 7.11
N LEU A 46 -1.82 4.96 7.15
CA LEU A 46 -1.01 4.29 8.17
C LEU A 46 -1.16 5.02 9.52
N LEU A 47 -1.27 4.26 10.61
CA LEU A 47 -1.18 4.80 11.97
C LEU A 47 0.26 5.19 12.30
N GLN A 48 0.45 6.35 12.93
CA GLN A 48 1.78 6.73 13.41
C GLN A 48 2.21 5.84 14.59
N PRO A 49 3.50 5.43 14.63
CA PRO A 49 4.02 4.58 15.70
C PRO A 49 3.99 5.30 17.07
N GLY A 50 4.07 4.52 18.15
CA GLY A 50 4.10 5.05 19.52
C GLY A 50 2.73 5.32 20.13
N HIS A 51 1.65 4.88 19.46
CA HIS A 51 0.27 5.03 19.91
C HIS A 51 -0.48 3.70 19.98
N GLU A 52 0.25 2.58 20.09
CA GLU A 52 -0.28 1.22 19.99
C GLU A 52 -1.37 0.93 21.04
N ALA A 53 -1.22 1.50 22.24
CA ALA A 53 -2.19 1.37 23.32
C ALA A 53 -3.54 2.05 23.02
N ASP A 54 -3.59 2.97 22.05
CA ASP A 54 -4.78 3.76 21.70
C ASP A 54 -5.22 3.56 20.23
N TYR A 55 -4.79 2.49 19.55
CA TYR A 55 -5.20 2.22 18.16
C TYR A 55 -6.72 2.06 17.97
N GLN A 56 -7.43 1.73 19.05
CA GLN A 56 -8.90 1.65 19.07
C GLN A 56 -9.59 3.01 19.25
N GLY A 57 -8.86 4.03 19.72
CA GLY A 57 -9.32 5.41 19.82
C GLY A 57 -9.14 6.17 18.51
N ARG A 58 -8.40 7.27 18.57
CA ARG A 58 -8.17 8.17 17.43
C ARG A 58 -6.68 8.58 17.35
N PRO A 59 -5.77 7.61 17.17
CA PRO A 59 -4.34 7.88 17.10
C PRO A 59 -3.99 8.75 15.86
N PRO A 60 -2.86 9.47 15.90
CA PRO A 60 -2.35 10.17 14.73
C PRO A 60 -2.14 9.23 13.53
N ILE A 61 -2.30 9.77 12.33
CA ILE A 61 -2.10 9.07 11.06
C ILE A 61 -1.14 9.84 10.17
N PHE A 62 -0.50 9.13 9.25
CA PHE A 62 0.20 9.77 8.15
C PHE A 62 -0.79 10.47 7.21
N PRO A 63 -0.44 11.66 6.68
CA PRO A 63 -1.35 12.45 5.85
C PRO A 63 -1.48 11.91 4.43
N VAL A 64 -0.46 11.23 3.89
CA VAL A 64 -0.52 10.61 2.56
C VAL A 64 -0.94 9.16 2.70
N MET A 65 -1.87 8.73 1.84
CA MET A 65 -2.48 7.41 1.90
C MET A 65 -2.92 6.91 0.53
N GLY A 66 -3.14 5.59 0.43
CA GLY A 66 -3.82 4.99 -0.70
C GLY A 66 -5.32 5.22 -0.65
N MET A 67 -5.90 5.63 -1.79
CA MET A 67 -7.35 5.58 -2.00
C MET A 67 -7.74 4.21 -2.51
N GLY A 68 -8.53 3.49 -1.72
CA GLY A 68 -9.09 2.19 -2.05
C GLY A 68 -10.47 2.29 -2.68
N GLN A 69 -10.72 1.44 -3.67
CA GLN A 69 -12.03 1.15 -4.25
C GLN A 69 -12.44 -0.27 -3.84
N ILE A 70 -13.61 -0.42 -3.21
CA ILE A 70 -14.16 -1.74 -2.90
C ILE A 70 -14.60 -2.41 -4.21
N LEU A 71 -13.89 -3.46 -4.62
CA LEU A 71 -14.18 -4.25 -5.81
C LEU A 71 -15.20 -5.35 -5.54
N MET A 72 -15.03 -6.04 -4.41
CA MET A 72 -15.89 -7.13 -3.98
C MET A 72 -16.18 -6.99 -2.49
N ASP A 73 -17.40 -7.37 -2.11
CA ASP A 73 -17.86 -7.38 -0.73
C ASP A 73 -18.71 -8.62 -0.46
N GLU A 74 -18.48 -9.25 0.69
CA GLU A 74 -19.31 -10.32 1.22
C GLU A 74 -19.68 -9.98 2.66
N ARG A 75 -20.98 -9.83 2.92
CA ARG A 75 -21.50 -9.67 4.28
C ARG A 75 -21.75 -11.04 4.90
N LEU A 76 -21.10 -11.31 6.02
CA LEU A 76 -21.23 -12.54 6.80
C LEU A 76 -22.49 -12.48 7.68
N GLU A 77 -22.95 -13.66 8.15
CA GLU A 77 -24.17 -13.79 8.97
C GLU A 77 -24.14 -12.98 10.28
N ASP A 78 -22.95 -12.78 10.85
CA ASP A 78 -22.74 -11.98 12.07
C ASP A 78 -22.55 -10.48 11.79
N GLY A 79 -22.74 -10.06 10.54
CA GLY A 79 -22.63 -8.68 10.08
C GLY A 79 -21.21 -8.20 9.82
N ARG A 80 -20.18 -9.05 9.97
CA ARG A 80 -18.81 -8.75 9.49
C ARG A 80 -18.77 -8.72 7.96
N PHE A 81 -17.72 -8.12 7.40
CA PHE A 81 -17.50 -8.11 5.96
C PHE A 81 -16.15 -8.73 5.59
N GLN A 82 -16.11 -9.46 4.48
CA GLN A 82 -14.89 -9.67 3.71
C GLN A 82 -14.92 -8.73 2.52
N LEU A 83 -13.85 -7.95 2.34
CA LEU A 83 -13.71 -7.01 1.24
C LEU A 83 -12.47 -7.32 0.42
N LEU A 84 -12.57 -7.05 -0.88
CA LEU A 84 -11.43 -6.92 -1.77
C LEU A 84 -11.31 -5.45 -2.19
N VAL A 85 -10.26 -4.77 -1.75
CA VAL A 85 -10.05 -3.33 -2.00
C VAL A 85 -8.89 -3.14 -2.97
N TYR A 86 -9.10 -2.38 -4.04
CA TYR A 86 -8.07 -2.05 -5.01
C TYR A 86 -7.56 -0.63 -4.81
N GLY A 87 -6.24 -0.47 -4.72
CA GLY A 87 -5.58 0.83 -4.66
C GLY A 87 -5.68 1.54 -5.99
N THR A 88 -6.38 2.67 -6.01
CA THR A 88 -6.63 3.44 -7.23
C THR A 88 -5.60 4.53 -7.46
N LYS A 89 -5.29 5.31 -6.43
CA LYS A 89 -4.38 6.46 -6.48
C LYS A 89 -3.88 6.83 -5.09
N ARG A 90 -2.87 7.69 -5.05
CA ARG A 90 -2.40 8.36 -3.82
C ARG A 90 -3.22 9.61 -3.55
N VAL A 91 -3.50 9.87 -2.28
CA VAL A 91 -4.12 11.12 -1.82
C VAL A 91 -3.44 11.65 -0.58
N GLN A 92 -3.49 12.97 -0.42
CA GLN A 92 -3.03 13.65 0.78
C GLN A 92 -4.22 14.27 1.52
N MET A 93 -4.26 14.06 2.83
CA MET A 93 -5.21 14.68 3.73
C MET A 93 -4.91 16.17 3.90
N GLU A 94 -5.91 17.01 3.68
CA GLU A 94 -5.86 18.44 4.01
C GLU A 94 -6.27 18.67 5.47
N HIS A 95 -7.39 18.06 5.88
CA HIS A 95 -7.87 18.09 7.27
C HIS A 95 -8.85 16.95 7.55
N GLU A 96 -8.94 16.58 8.82
CA GLU A 96 -10.00 15.70 9.32
C GLU A 96 -11.25 16.49 9.69
N PHE A 97 -12.41 15.88 9.46
CA PHE A 97 -13.67 16.41 9.97
C PHE A 97 -13.84 16.06 11.45
N ALA A 98 -14.62 16.90 12.15
CA ALA A 98 -15.11 16.58 13.48
C ALA A 98 -15.90 15.25 13.43
N PRO A 99 -15.83 14.41 14.48
CA PRO A 99 -16.48 13.11 14.47
C PRO A 99 -18.01 13.26 14.49
N GLU A 100 -18.63 13.03 13.33
CA GLU A 100 -20.09 12.90 13.15
C GLU A 100 -20.52 11.43 13.05
N LYS A 101 -19.57 10.55 12.75
CA LYS A 101 -19.73 9.11 12.52
C LYS A 101 -18.77 8.32 13.43
N PRO A 102 -19.00 7.01 13.65
CA PRO A 102 -18.11 6.19 14.49
C PRO A 102 -16.72 5.95 13.86
N TYR A 103 -16.55 6.30 12.58
CA TYR A 103 -15.29 6.23 11.84
C TYR A 103 -14.83 7.64 11.42
N ARG A 104 -13.57 7.76 11.02
CA ARG A 104 -12.95 9.05 10.65
C ARG A 104 -13.30 9.42 9.21
N GLU A 105 -13.45 10.71 8.95
CA GLU A 105 -13.58 11.25 7.61
C GLU A 105 -12.60 12.40 7.43
N ALA A 106 -12.08 12.55 6.23
CA ALA A 106 -11.16 13.62 5.89
C ALA A 106 -11.46 14.23 4.53
N GLN A 107 -11.12 15.51 4.41
CA GLN A 107 -10.97 16.17 3.12
C GLN A 107 -9.58 15.82 2.58
N VAL A 108 -9.54 15.25 1.37
CA VAL A 108 -8.29 14.87 0.70
C VAL A 108 -8.18 15.50 -0.69
N ILE A 109 -6.94 15.67 -1.14
CA ILE A 109 -6.56 16.06 -2.49
C ILE A 109 -5.76 14.95 -3.15
N GLU A 110 -5.71 14.94 -4.48
CA GLU A 110 -4.84 14.00 -5.19
C GLU A 110 -3.37 14.30 -4.87
N HIS A 111 -2.59 13.24 -4.70
CA HIS A 111 -1.14 13.30 -4.48
C HIS A 111 -0.43 12.60 -5.64
N PRO A 112 -0.51 13.15 -6.86
CA PRO A 112 0.04 12.48 -8.03
C PRO A 112 1.57 12.47 -7.99
N ASP A 113 2.11 11.52 -8.73
CA ASP A 113 3.51 11.49 -9.09
C ASP A 113 3.92 12.83 -9.74
N ALA A 114 5.17 13.22 -9.55
CA ALA A 114 5.74 14.37 -10.22
C ALA A 114 5.73 14.13 -11.73
N GLU A 115 5.54 15.19 -12.51
CA GLU A 115 5.69 15.12 -13.96
C GLU A 115 7.18 14.99 -14.30
N GLU A 116 7.61 13.75 -14.53
CA GLU A 116 8.98 13.42 -14.89
C GLU A 116 9.03 12.23 -15.86
N GLU A 117 10.09 12.17 -16.65
CA GLU A 117 10.40 11.04 -17.51
C GLU A 117 11.30 10.07 -16.73
N VAL A 118 10.84 8.83 -16.57
CA VAL A 118 11.63 7.78 -15.93
C VAL A 118 12.64 7.25 -16.94
N PRO A 119 13.94 7.24 -16.62
CA PRO A 119 14.95 6.64 -17.50
C PRO A 119 14.61 5.19 -17.84
N GLU A 120 14.65 4.83 -19.13
CA GLU A 120 14.31 3.48 -19.59
C GLU A 120 15.21 2.43 -18.94
N GLU A 121 16.50 2.75 -18.79
CA GLU A 121 17.49 1.88 -18.17
C GLU A 121 17.15 1.57 -16.70
N LEU A 122 16.55 2.54 -15.99
CA LEU A 122 16.15 2.35 -14.60
C LEU A 122 15.00 1.33 -14.48
N GLY A 123 14.06 1.37 -15.43
CA GLY A 123 12.98 0.40 -15.51
C GLY A 123 13.46 -1.02 -15.81
N LEU A 124 14.41 -1.15 -16.74
CA LEU A 124 15.04 -2.43 -17.07
C LEU A 124 15.80 -2.99 -15.87
N LEU A 125 16.58 -2.16 -15.17
CA LEU A 125 17.31 -2.58 -13.97
C LEU A 125 16.38 -3.10 -12.86
N LEU A 126 15.25 -2.43 -12.62
CA LEU A 126 14.28 -2.89 -11.63
C LEU A 126 13.70 -4.26 -12.00
N PHE A 127 13.37 -4.46 -13.27
CA PHE A 127 12.82 -5.72 -13.78
C PHE A 127 13.85 -6.85 -13.69
N ASP A 128 15.06 -6.64 -14.21
CA ASP A 128 16.17 -7.60 -14.17
C ASP A 128 16.49 -7.99 -12.72
N TYR A 129 16.49 -7.01 -11.81
CA TYR A 129 16.71 -7.26 -10.40
C TYR A 129 15.62 -8.16 -9.82
N LEU A 130 14.33 -7.87 -10.08
CA LEU A 130 13.22 -8.71 -9.64
C LEU A 130 13.34 -10.14 -10.19
N GLU A 131 13.64 -10.31 -11.48
CA GLU A 131 13.86 -11.63 -12.06
C GLU A 131 15.03 -12.35 -11.38
N SER A 132 16.12 -11.65 -11.06
CA SER A 132 17.28 -12.24 -10.38
C SER A 132 16.94 -12.81 -8.99
N LEU A 133 15.97 -12.22 -8.28
CA LEU A 133 15.50 -12.72 -6.98
C LEU A 133 14.84 -14.10 -7.07
N SER A 134 14.34 -14.49 -8.24
CA SER A 134 13.77 -15.84 -8.43
C SER A 134 14.84 -16.95 -8.50
N GLY A 135 16.10 -16.58 -8.73
CA GLY A 135 17.21 -17.52 -8.89
C GLY A 135 16.91 -18.58 -9.95
N ASP A 136 17.00 -19.85 -9.58
CA ASP A 136 16.66 -20.99 -10.46
C ASP A 136 15.29 -21.61 -10.16
N SER A 137 14.50 -21.08 -9.22
CA SER A 137 13.17 -21.64 -8.89
C SER A 137 12.16 -21.37 -10.01
N PRO A 138 11.64 -22.41 -10.69
CA PRO A 138 10.59 -22.23 -11.70
C PRO A 138 9.31 -21.65 -11.11
N GLU A 139 8.97 -22.00 -9.87
CA GLU A 139 7.76 -21.54 -9.19
C GLU A 139 7.83 -20.03 -8.91
N LEU A 140 8.99 -19.53 -8.45
CA LEU A 140 9.18 -18.10 -8.24
C LEU A 140 9.21 -17.34 -9.57
N LYS A 141 9.85 -17.89 -10.61
CA LYS A 141 9.83 -17.29 -11.96
C LYS A 141 8.41 -17.15 -12.50
N GLU A 142 7.60 -18.20 -12.37
CA GLU A 142 6.19 -18.16 -12.77
C GLU A 142 5.39 -17.17 -11.92
N GLY A 143 5.60 -17.14 -10.60
CA GLY A 143 4.96 -16.19 -9.71
C GLY A 143 5.26 -14.73 -10.09
N ILE A 144 6.54 -14.41 -10.33
CA ILE A 144 6.97 -13.07 -10.78
C ILE A 144 6.36 -12.74 -12.14
N ALA A 145 6.43 -13.65 -13.11
CA ALA A 145 5.85 -13.43 -14.44
C ALA A 145 4.33 -13.20 -14.38
N GLN A 146 3.62 -13.87 -13.47
CA GLN A 146 2.19 -13.63 -13.24
C GLN A 146 1.93 -12.28 -12.55
N LEU A 147 2.75 -11.90 -11.57
CA LEU A 147 2.65 -10.63 -10.84
C LEU A 147 2.94 -9.42 -11.74
N THR A 148 3.92 -9.54 -12.64
CA THR A 148 4.29 -8.47 -13.57
C THR A 148 3.42 -8.44 -14.83
N LYS A 149 2.57 -9.45 -15.03
CA LYS A 149 1.66 -9.54 -16.17
C LYS A 149 0.66 -8.38 -16.16
N GLY A 150 0.70 -7.56 -17.21
CA GLY A 150 -0.24 -6.45 -17.39
C GLY A 150 0.20 -5.14 -16.74
N LEU A 151 1.40 -5.10 -16.13
CA LEU A 151 2.05 -3.85 -15.78
C LEU A 151 2.48 -3.12 -17.05
N ASN A 152 2.22 -1.81 -17.10
CA ASN A 152 2.44 -0.98 -18.28
C ASN A 152 3.58 0.02 -18.08
N SER A 153 4.15 0.10 -16.87
CA SER A 153 5.24 1.02 -16.57
C SER A 153 6.14 0.51 -15.42
N PRO A 154 7.40 0.95 -15.36
CA PRO A 154 8.28 0.66 -14.21
C PRO A 154 7.77 1.26 -12.90
N VAL A 155 6.93 2.29 -12.96
CA VAL A 155 6.31 2.92 -11.78
C VAL A 155 5.30 1.97 -11.13
N GLU A 156 4.44 1.32 -11.95
CA GLU A 156 3.50 0.31 -11.46
C GLU A 156 4.25 -0.89 -10.85
N LEU A 157 5.39 -1.28 -11.44
CA LEU A 157 6.24 -2.33 -10.89
C LEU A 157 6.83 -1.94 -9.53
N ALA A 158 7.32 -0.72 -9.39
CA ALA A 158 7.84 -0.21 -8.12
C ALA A 158 6.76 -0.18 -7.03
N ASP A 159 5.53 0.23 -7.38
CA ASP A 159 4.38 0.25 -6.47
C ASP A 159 3.96 -1.17 -6.04
N LEU A 160 3.98 -2.13 -6.97
CA LEU A 160 3.71 -3.53 -6.70
C LEU A 160 4.77 -4.12 -5.76
N ILE A 161 6.05 -3.98 -6.09
CA ILE A 161 7.18 -4.44 -5.27
C ILE A 161 7.10 -3.82 -3.87
N SER A 162 6.84 -2.51 -3.79
CA SER A 162 6.74 -1.81 -2.51
C SER A 162 5.64 -2.40 -1.63
N GLY A 163 4.47 -2.71 -2.21
CA GLY A 163 3.37 -3.30 -1.44
C GLY A 163 3.58 -4.75 -1.02
N GLN A 164 4.28 -5.54 -1.84
CA GLN A 164 4.36 -7.00 -1.67
C GLN A 164 5.67 -7.50 -1.04
N LEU A 165 6.81 -6.85 -1.33
CA LEU A 165 8.14 -7.37 -0.99
C LEU A 165 8.85 -6.58 0.12
N ILE A 166 8.41 -5.37 0.45
CA ILE A 166 9.03 -4.55 1.49
C ILE A 166 8.31 -4.79 2.84
N PRO A 167 8.94 -5.50 3.80
CA PRO A 167 8.29 -5.82 5.08
C PRO A 167 8.15 -4.60 5.99
N ASP A 168 9.10 -3.67 5.94
CA ASP A 168 9.08 -2.48 6.79
C ASP A 168 7.96 -1.52 6.35
N VAL A 169 6.99 -1.29 7.24
CA VAL A 169 5.83 -0.46 6.95
C VAL A 169 6.17 1.03 6.84
N LEU A 170 7.18 1.50 7.57
CA LEU A 170 7.60 2.90 7.50
C LEU A 170 8.35 3.16 6.19
N VAL A 171 9.17 2.21 5.73
CA VAL A 171 9.77 2.29 4.39
C VAL A 171 8.69 2.31 3.31
N ARG A 172 7.65 1.47 3.43
CA ARG A 172 6.50 1.51 2.50
C ARG A 172 5.78 2.87 2.55
N GLN A 173 5.59 3.45 3.72
CA GLN A 173 4.98 4.77 3.85
C GLN A 173 5.83 5.85 3.18
N ASP A 174 7.15 5.84 3.41
CA ASP A 174 8.08 6.77 2.77
C ASP A 174 8.04 6.66 1.24
N LEU A 175 7.94 5.44 0.71
CA LEU A 175 7.81 5.17 -0.73
C LEU A 175 6.46 5.60 -1.30
N LEU A 176 5.38 5.49 -0.54
CA LEU A 176 4.06 6.00 -0.92
C LEU A 176 4.08 7.54 -1.02
N GLU A 177 4.78 8.18 -0.10
CA GLU A 177 4.93 9.64 0.00
C GLU A 177 5.84 10.25 -1.06
N GLU A 178 6.88 9.51 -1.47
CA GLU A 178 7.82 9.91 -2.51
C GLU A 178 7.08 10.21 -3.80
N ARG A 179 7.17 11.44 -4.29
CA ARG A 179 6.44 11.87 -5.50
C ARG A 179 7.23 11.66 -6.77
N SER A 180 8.56 11.55 -6.72
CA SER A 180 9.37 11.29 -7.92
C SER A 180 9.37 9.79 -8.22
N PRO A 181 8.75 9.32 -9.32
CA PRO A 181 8.89 7.94 -9.79
C PRO A 181 10.33 7.39 -9.79
N THR A 182 11.28 8.18 -10.28
CA THR A 182 12.70 7.87 -10.40
C THR A 182 13.30 7.65 -9.02
N ALA A 183 13.13 8.62 -8.11
CA ALA A 183 13.62 8.48 -6.74
C ALA A 183 12.95 7.30 -6.02
N ARG A 184 11.66 7.05 -6.29
CA ARG A 184 10.93 5.90 -5.73
C ARG A 184 11.53 4.58 -6.20
N ILE A 185 11.77 4.42 -7.50
CA ILE A 185 12.39 3.21 -8.08
C ILE A 185 13.81 3.01 -7.50
N GLU A 186 14.63 4.05 -7.45
CA GLU A 186 15.97 3.99 -6.87
C GLU A 186 15.94 3.53 -5.40
N ARG A 187 15.00 4.07 -4.60
CA ARG A 187 14.82 3.69 -3.20
C ARG A 187 14.34 2.25 -3.05
N VAL A 188 13.44 1.79 -3.90
CA VAL A 188 13.01 0.37 -3.95
C VAL A 188 14.21 -0.53 -4.22
N MET A 189 14.98 -0.25 -5.27
CA MET A 189 16.17 -1.05 -5.61
C MET A 189 17.21 -1.03 -4.48
N ALA A 190 17.49 0.13 -3.91
CA ALA A 190 18.43 0.27 -2.80
C ALA A 190 17.99 -0.56 -1.58
N TYR A 191 16.70 -0.55 -1.26
CA TYR A 191 16.15 -1.37 -0.18
C TYR A 191 16.33 -2.85 -0.47
N LEU A 192 15.93 -3.32 -1.66
CA LEU A 192 16.07 -4.73 -2.02
C LEU A 192 17.54 -5.18 -2.04
N ALA A 193 18.45 -4.36 -2.57
CA ALA A 193 19.89 -4.64 -2.57
C ALA A 193 20.43 -4.79 -1.15
N SER A 194 19.94 -3.97 -0.21
CA SER A 194 20.34 -4.08 1.19
C SER A 194 19.96 -5.45 1.78
N LEU A 195 18.78 -6.00 1.46
CA LEU A 195 18.34 -7.31 1.97
C LEU A 195 19.26 -8.45 1.52
N ASN A 196 19.71 -8.43 0.26
CA ASN A 196 20.63 -9.44 -0.26
C ASN A 196 22.00 -9.37 0.42
N SER A 197 22.53 -8.17 0.65
CA SER A 197 23.82 -8.00 1.35
C SER A 197 23.76 -8.50 2.81
N PHE A 198 22.62 -8.35 3.49
CA PHE A 198 22.42 -8.93 4.82
C PHE A 198 22.28 -10.46 4.78
N GLY A 199 21.63 -11.02 3.76
CA GLY A 199 21.49 -12.47 3.57
C GLY A 199 22.83 -13.17 3.33
N GLU A 200 23.68 -12.60 2.49
CA GLU A 200 25.04 -13.10 2.22
C GLU A 200 25.92 -13.04 3.48
N ALA A 201 25.94 -11.89 4.16
CA ALA A 201 26.71 -11.72 5.39
C ALA A 201 26.26 -12.68 6.50
N ALA A 202 24.95 -12.89 6.68
CA ALA A 202 24.42 -13.83 7.68
C ALA A 202 24.78 -15.29 7.37
N ASN A 203 24.88 -15.66 6.10
CA ASN A 203 25.27 -16.99 5.66
C ASN A 203 26.77 -17.26 5.88
N ASP A 204 27.62 -16.25 5.70
CA ASP A 204 29.06 -16.31 5.99
C ASP A 204 29.38 -16.47 7.49
N TYR A 205 28.49 -16.07 8.39
CA TYR A 205 28.65 -16.29 9.84
C TYR A 205 28.19 -17.66 10.33
N LEU A 206 27.51 -18.45 9.49
CA LEU A 206 26.97 -19.77 9.84
C LEU A 206 27.79 -20.94 9.25
N HIS A 207 28.91 -20.65 8.59
CA HIS A 207 29.89 -21.60 8.07
C HIS A 207 31.28 -21.39 8.69
#